data_AF-A0A359G564-F1
#
_entry.id   AF-A0A359G564-F1
#
_cell.length_a   1.000
_cell.length_b   1.000
_cell.length_c   1.000
_cell.angle_alpha   90.00
_cell.angle_beta   90.00
_cell.angle_gamma   90.00
#
_symmetry.space_group_name_H-M   'P 1'
#
loop_
_entity.id
_entity.type
_entity.pdbx_description
1 polymer ?
#
loop_
_entity_poly.entity_id
_entity_poly.type
_entity_poly.pdbx_seq_one_letter_code
_entity_poly.pdbx_strand_id
1 'polypeptide(L)'
;MSSSVPPRRIASNWLWRDGRLSRDPLVELSADGSLLSCARCETPDREPFTEFYAGVLVAGFPSDWRGAFEWLRARRERPLAELLAALPRPDAGGVWVLLSGLDYASMRLTDSSRIRLL
;
A
#
# COMPACT_ATOMS: atom_id res chain seq x y z
N MET A 1 0.26 31.10 14.20
CA MET A 1 1.28 30.11 13.78
C MET A 1 0.56 29.08 12.92
N SER A 2 0.81 29.04 11.61
CA SER A 2 0.18 28.05 10.73
C SER A 2 0.91 26.73 10.96
N SER A 3 0.27 25.78 11.65
CA SER A 3 0.80 24.43 11.81
C SER A 3 0.54 23.67 10.52
N SER A 4 1.42 23.77 9.53
CA SER A 4 1.39 22.86 8.38
C SER A 4 1.80 21.48 8.88
N VAL A 5 0.86 20.54 8.87
CA VAL A 5 1.16 19.13 9.16
C VAL A 5 2.24 18.67 8.16
N PRO A 6 3.41 18.21 8.63
CA PRO A 6 4.47 17.78 7.73
C PRO A 6 4.03 16.55 6.91
N PRO A 7 4.54 16.38 5.69
CA PRO A 7 4.22 15.21 4.88
C PRO A 7 4.69 13.93 5.56
N ARG A 8 3.93 12.86 5.38
CA ARG A 8 4.28 11.52 5.89
C ARG A 8 5.17 10.82 4.89
N ARG A 9 6.32 10.33 5.35
CA ARG A 9 7.26 9.53 4.55
C ARG A 9 7.08 8.07 4.92
N ILE A 10 6.71 7.22 3.97
CA ILE A 10 6.36 5.83 4.21
C ILE A 10 7.17 4.93 3.28
N ALA A 11 7.98 4.06 3.87
CA ALA A 11 8.65 2.97 3.19
C ALA A 11 7.94 1.64 3.42
N SER A 12 8.03 0.74 2.44
CA SER A 12 7.55 -0.64 2.57
C SER A 12 8.36 -1.58 1.70
N ASN A 13 8.09 -2.90 1.76
CA ASN A 13 8.78 -3.84 0.87
C ASN A 13 8.34 -3.69 -0.59
N TRP A 14 7.05 -3.39 -0.79
CA TRP A 14 6.44 -3.34 -2.11
C TRP A 14 5.38 -2.24 -2.19
N LEU A 15 5.23 -1.63 -3.37
CA LEU A 15 4.14 -0.73 -3.69
C LEU A 15 3.36 -1.28 -4.89
N TRP A 16 2.05 -1.42 -4.74
CA TRP A 16 1.09 -1.52 -5.85
C TRP A 16 0.57 -0.15 -6.21
N ARG A 17 0.85 0.28 -7.44
CA ARG A 17 0.34 1.54 -8.01
C ARG A 17 0.26 1.41 -9.52
N ASP A 18 -0.78 1.97 -10.13
CA ASP A 18 -0.98 2.01 -11.59
C ASP A 18 -0.86 0.64 -12.28
N GLY A 19 -1.35 -0.42 -11.62
CA GLY A 19 -1.31 -1.79 -12.14
C GLY A 19 0.07 -2.47 -12.03
N ARG A 20 1.02 -1.89 -11.28
CA ARG A 20 2.40 -2.38 -11.18
C ARG A 20 2.84 -2.57 -9.73
N LEU A 21 3.55 -3.67 -9.48
CA LEU A 21 4.34 -3.87 -8.26
C LEU A 21 5.75 -3.28 -8.45
N SER A 22 6.20 -2.52 -7.46
CA SER A 22 7.56 -1.97 -7.36
C SER A 22 8.18 -2.30 -6.01
N ARG A 23 9.50 -2.53 -5.98
CA ARG A 23 10.25 -2.87 -4.77
C ARG A 23 10.84 -1.65 -4.10
N ASP A 24 10.97 -1.77 -2.78
CA ASP A 24 11.63 -0.81 -1.89
C ASP A 24 11.12 0.63 -2.11
N PRO A 25 9.80 0.86 -2.18
CA PRO A 25 9.25 2.20 -2.34
C PRO A 25 9.49 3.05 -1.09
N LEU A 26 9.72 4.34 -1.31
CA LEU A 26 9.57 5.42 -0.34
C LEU A 26 8.57 6.42 -0.93
N VAL A 27 7.39 6.51 -0.33
CA VAL A 27 6.34 7.46 -0.74
C VAL A 27 6.28 8.62 0.23
N GLU A 28 6.00 9.81 -0.30
CA GLU A 28 5.69 10.99 0.51
C GLU A 28 4.26 11.39 0.25
N LEU A 29 3.47 11.47 1.32
CA LEU A 29 2.06 11.81 1.28
C LEU A 29 1.82 13.16 1.97
N SER A 30 1.00 14.02 1.37
CA SER A 30 0.49 15.20 2.06
C SER A 30 -0.50 14.81 3.16
N ALA A 31 -0.87 15.78 3.99
CA ALA A 31 -1.76 15.57 5.12
C ALA A 31 -3.17 15.05 4.73
N ASP A 32 -3.60 15.32 3.50
CA ASP A 32 -4.86 14.81 2.92
C ASP A 32 -4.72 13.43 2.25
N GLY A 33 -3.52 12.83 2.29
CA GLY A 33 -3.22 11.53 1.68
C GLY A 33 -2.87 11.57 0.19
N SER A 34 -2.77 12.76 -0.42
CA SER A 34 -2.33 12.90 -1.80
C SER A 34 -0.84 12.53 -1.94
N LEU A 35 -0.49 11.84 -3.03
CA LEU A 35 0.90 11.47 -3.30
C LEU A 35 1.69 12.69 -3.76
N LEU A 36 2.74 13.04 -3.02
CA LEU A 36 3.68 14.12 -3.36
C LEU A 36 4.86 13.58 -4.16
N SER A 37 5.46 12.48 -3.70
CA SER A 37 6.61 11.86 -4.36
C SER A 37 6.65 10.35 -4.14
N CYS A 38 7.32 9.63 -5.04
CA CYS A 38 7.56 8.19 -4.93
C CYS A 38 8.94 7.89 -5.52
N ALA A 39 9.83 7.34 -4.71
CA ALA A 39 11.18 6.94 -5.10
C ALA A 39 11.48 5.50 -4.63
N ARG A 40 12.59 4.94 -5.11
CA ARG A 40 13.15 3.70 -4.55
C ARG A 40 14.14 4.05 -3.44
N CYS A 41 14.05 3.37 -2.30
CA CYS A 41 14.93 3.55 -1.16
C CYS A 41 15.27 2.19 -0.54
N GLU A 42 16.51 1.74 -0.68
CA GLU A 42 16.96 0.44 -0.18
C GLU A 42 17.35 0.46 1.31
N THR A 43 17.58 1.65 1.87
CA THR A 43 17.97 1.85 3.28
C THR A 43 17.03 2.83 3.98
N PRO A 44 15.73 2.49 4.12
CA PRO A 44 14.74 3.41 4.71
C PRO A 44 15.01 3.72 6.19
N ASP A 45 15.78 2.88 6.88
CA ASP A 45 16.26 3.08 8.25
C ASP A 45 17.20 4.30 8.39
N ARG A 46 17.81 4.73 7.28
CA ARG A 46 18.69 5.91 7.24
C ARG A 46 17.92 7.19 6.90
N GLU A 47 16.65 7.08 6.54
CA GLU A 47 15.84 8.22 6.15
C GLU A 47 15.14 8.85 7.36
N PRO A 48 15.33 10.14 7.62
CA PRO A 48 14.73 10.79 8.78
C PRO A 48 13.20 10.82 8.66
N PHE A 49 12.53 10.61 9.79
CA PHE A 49 11.07 10.67 9.93
C PHE A 49 10.30 9.73 8.97
N THR A 50 10.91 8.59 8.62
CA THR A 50 10.31 7.60 7.73
C THR A 50 9.65 6.48 8.53
N GLU A 51 8.37 6.27 8.29
CA GLU A 51 7.64 5.09 8.77
C GLU A 51 8.00 3.90 7.88
N PHE A 52 8.32 2.74 8.47
CA PHE A 52 8.52 1.50 7.71
C PHE A 52 7.42 0.49 8.00
N TYR A 53 6.82 -0.06 6.95
CA TYR A 53 5.82 -1.10 7.02
C TYR A 53 6.23 -2.33 6.21
N ALA A 54 6.33 -3.48 6.88
CA ALA A 54 6.55 -4.75 6.20
C ALA A 54 5.27 -5.20 5.46
N GLY A 55 5.31 -5.24 4.13
CA GLY A 55 4.14 -5.56 3.31
C GLY A 55 4.11 -4.90 1.94
N VAL A 56 2.93 -4.94 1.34
CA VAL A 56 2.58 -4.26 0.09
C VAL A 56 1.73 -3.04 0.44
N LEU A 57 2.29 -1.85 0.25
CA LEU A 57 1.55 -0.60 0.23
C LEU A 57 0.72 -0.56 -1.06
N VAL A 58 -0.56 -0.20 -0.97
CA VAL A 58 -1.48 -0.17 -2.10
C VAL A 58 -2.07 1.22 -2.22
N ALA A 59 -1.83 1.85 -3.37
CA ALA A 59 -2.41 3.14 -3.72
C ALA A 59 -3.78 2.95 -4.37
N GLY A 60 -4.74 3.83 -4.06
CA GLY A 60 -6.04 3.86 -4.73
C GLY A 60 -6.89 2.60 -4.47
N PHE A 61 -6.87 2.08 -3.24
CA PHE A 61 -7.74 0.96 -2.85
C PHE A 61 -9.20 1.42 -2.69
N PRO A 62 -10.21 0.54 -2.87
CA PRO A 62 -11.60 0.91 -2.63
C PRO A 62 -11.84 1.45 -1.23
N SER A 63 -12.70 2.48 -1.11
CA SER A 63 -13.03 3.11 0.18
C SER A 63 -13.67 2.14 1.18
N ASP A 64 -14.48 1.18 0.71
CA ASP A 64 -14.84 -0.01 1.49
C ASP A 64 -13.70 -1.02 1.48
N TRP A 65 -12.60 -0.66 2.14
CA TRP A 65 -11.38 -1.45 2.15
C TRP A 65 -11.56 -2.79 2.87
N ARG A 66 -12.49 -2.89 3.83
CA ARG A 66 -12.80 -4.14 4.53
C ARG A 66 -13.52 -5.11 3.61
N GLY A 67 -14.58 -4.67 2.94
CA GLY A 67 -15.31 -5.50 1.98
C GLY A 67 -14.43 -5.93 0.82
N ALA A 68 -13.64 -5.01 0.26
CA ALA A 68 -12.69 -5.33 -0.80
C ALA A 68 -11.62 -6.33 -0.33
N PHE A 69 -11.10 -6.20 0.89
CA PHE A 69 -10.13 -7.17 1.41
C PHE A 69 -10.70 -8.57 1.59
N GLU A 70 -11.91 -8.71 2.10
CA GLU A 70 -12.57 -10.02 2.19
C GLU A 70 -12.83 -10.63 0.81
N TRP A 71 -13.16 -9.80 -0.20
CA TRP A 71 -13.25 -10.26 -1.59
C TRP A 71 -11.92 -10.82 -2.12
N LEU A 72 -10.79 -10.18 -1.78
CA LEU A 72 -9.44 -10.67 -2.13
C LEU A 72 -9.12 -11.98 -1.38
N ARG A 73 -9.41 -12.08 -0.08
CA ARG A 73 -9.14 -13.28 0.73
C ARG A 73 -9.91 -14.51 0.25
N ALA A 74 -11.14 -14.29 -0.22
CA ALA A 74 -11.96 -15.34 -0.83
C ALA A 74 -11.37 -15.87 -2.15
N ARG A 75 -10.39 -15.16 -2.74
CA ARG A 75 -9.71 -15.50 -4.00
C ARG A 75 -8.18 -15.63 -3.85
N ARG A 76 -7.71 -15.92 -2.64
CA ARG A 76 -6.28 -15.93 -2.28
C ARG A 76 -5.44 -16.95 -3.06
N GLU A 77 -6.10 -17.91 -3.70
CA GLU A 77 -5.52 -18.84 -4.68
C GLU A 77 -5.09 -18.18 -5.99
N ARG A 78 -5.22 -16.86 -6.14
CA ARG A 78 -4.62 -16.06 -7.24
C ARG A 78 -3.49 -15.13 -6.74
N PRO A 79 -2.51 -14.78 -7.59
CA PRO A 79 -1.48 -13.79 -7.24
C PRO A 79 -2.09 -12.45 -6.87
N LEU A 80 -1.52 -11.77 -5.86
CA LEU A 80 -2.05 -10.50 -5.34
C LEU A 80 -2.16 -9.43 -6.43
N ALA A 81 -1.19 -9.35 -7.35
CA ALA A 81 -1.21 -8.40 -8.45
C ALA A 81 -2.45 -8.57 -9.35
N GLU A 82 -2.83 -9.81 -9.67
CA GLU A 82 -4.03 -10.08 -10.46
C GLU A 82 -5.30 -9.70 -9.71
N LEU A 83 -5.35 -9.99 -8.41
CA LEU A 83 -6.48 -9.66 -7.56
C LEU A 83 -6.67 -8.14 -7.44
N LEU A 84 -5.58 -7.40 -7.22
CA LEU A 84 -5.60 -5.94 -7.15
C LEU A 84 -5.97 -5.30 -8.49
N ALA A 85 -5.53 -5.87 -9.61
CA ALA A 85 -5.92 -5.42 -10.95
C ALA A 85 -7.41 -5.67 -11.27
N ALA A 86 -8.03 -6.65 -10.61
CA ALA A 86 -9.44 -6.98 -10.77
C ALA A 86 -10.38 -6.16 -9.88
N LEU A 87 -9.85 -5.36 -8.94
CA LEU A 87 -10.67 -4.47 -8.13
C LEU A 87 -11.23 -3.32 -8.99
N PRO A 88 -12.46 -2.85 -8.70
CA PRO A 88 -12.98 -1.63 -9.29
C PRO A 88 -12.01 -0.48 -9.04
N ARG A 89 -11.73 0.31 -10.08
CA ARG A 89 -10.97 1.56 -9.90
C ARG A 89 -11.84 2.54 -9.11
N PRO A 90 -11.32 3.16 -8.05
CA PRO A 90 -12.09 4.16 -7.31
C PRO A 90 -12.29 5.42 -8.16
N ASP A 91 -13.48 6.02 -8.07
CA ASP A 91 -13.84 7.20 -8.85
C ASP A 91 -13.10 8.48 -8.40
N ALA A 92 -12.61 8.51 -7.15
CA ALA A 92 -11.94 9.67 -6.54
C ALA A 92 -10.76 9.24 -5.65
N GLY A 93 -9.61 8.92 -6.25
CA GLY A 93 -8.32 8.84 -5.54
C GLY A 93 -8.14 7.67 -4.56
N GLY A 94 -9.20 6.91 -4.24
CA GLY A 94 -9.16 5.74 -3.35
C GLY A 94 -8.50 6.00 -1.98
N VAL A 95 -8.24 4.93 -1.24
CA VAL A 95 -7.54 5.00 0.04
C VAL A 95 -6.19 4.29 -0.02
N TRP A 96 -5.26 4.70 0.84
CA TRP A 96 -4.01 3.97 1.05
C TRP A 96 -4.22 2.85 2.05
N VAL A 97 -3.79 1.65 1.68
CA VAL A 97 -3.80 0.50 2.59
C VAL A 97 -2.47 -0.22 2.57
N LEU A 98 -2.17 -0.87 3.69
CA LEU A 98 -1.07 -1.82 3.79
C LEU A 98 -1.65 -3.24 3.84
N LEU A 99 -1.18 -4.09 2.93
CA LEU A 99 -1.37 -5.54 2.98
C LEU A 99 -0.12 -6.21 3.56
N SER A 100 -0.29 -7.01 4.60
CA SER A 100 0.81 -7.70 5.30
C SER A 100 0.47 -9.16 5.56
N GLY A 101 1.44 -9.96 6.02
CA GLY A 101 1.26 -11.41 6.22
C GLY A 101 1.06 -12.17 4.91
N LEU A 102 1.75 -11.77 3.85
CA LEU A 102 1.72 -12.41 2.54
C LEU A 102 2.75 -13.54 2.47
N ASP A 103 2.52 -14.50 1.59
CA ASP A 103 3.62 -15.31 1.06
C ASP A 103 4.39 -14.44 0.05
N TYR A 104 5.56 -13.96 0.44
CA TYR A 104 6.39 -13.08 -0.40
C TYR A 104 7.07 -13.79 -1.55
N ALA A 105 7.21 -15.12 -1.52
CA ALA A 105 7.81 -15.86 -2.63
C ALA A 105 6.84 -15.93 -3.81
N SER A 106 5.56 -16.18 -3.53
CA SER A 106 4.52 -16.29 -4.55
C SER A 106 3.66 -15.02 -4.72
N MET A 107 3.82 -14.04 -3.83
CA MET A 107 3.00 -12.83 -3.73
C MET A 107 1.50 -13.15 -3.60
N ARG A 108 1.16 -13.99 -2.62
CA ARG A 108 -0.22 -14.46 -2.36
C ARG A 108 -0.69 -14.11 -0.96
N LEU A 109 -2.00 -13.92 -0.83
CA LEU A 109 -2.65 -13.81 0.48
C LEU A 109 -2.59 -15.16 1.20
N THR A 110 -2.44 -15.10 2.52
CA THR A 110 -2.43 -16.26 3.42
C THR A 110 -3.55 -16.10 4.46
N ASP A 111 -3.76 -17.12 5.29
CA ASP A 111 -4.71 -17.02 6.39
C ASP A 111 -4.27 -16.00 7.46
N SER A 112 -2.97 -15.67 7.51
CA SER A 112 -2.41 -14.63 8.38
C SER A 112 -2.42 -13.24 7.76
N SER A 113 -2.90 -13.08 6.52
CA SER A 113 -2.89 -11.79 5.86
C SER A 113 -3.78 -10.77 6.57
N ARG A 114 -3.30 -9.54 6.66
CA ARG A 114 -4.00 -8.41 7.30
C ARG A 114 -3.99 -7.21 6.38
N ILE A 115 -5.05 -6.41 6.48
CA ILE A 115 -5.13 -5.09 5.86
C ILE A 115 -5.17 -4.01 6.95
N ARG A 116 -4.52 -2.89 6.69
CA ARG A 116 -4.56 -1.69 7.53
C ARG A 116 -4.79 -0.46 6.67
N LEU A 117 -5.76 0.37 7.05
CA LEU A 117 -5.93 1.72 6.50
C LEU A 117 -4.80 2.62 7.02
N LEU A 118 -4.24 3.46 6.14
CA LEU A 118 -3.14 4.38 6.45
C LEU A 118 -3.57 5.84 6.49
#